data_AF-A0A822EVA1-F1
#
_entry.id   AF-A0A822EVA1-F1
#
_cell.length_a   1.000
_cell.length_b   1.000
_cell.length_c   1.000
_cell.angle_alpha   90.00
_cell.angle_beta   90.00
_cell.angle_gamma   90.00
#
_symmetry.space_group_name_H-M   'P 1'
#
loop_
_entity.id
_entity.type
_entity.pdbx_description
1 polymer ?
#
loop_
_entity_poly.entity_id
_entity_poly.type
_entity_poly.pdbx_seq_one_letter_code
_entity_poly.pdbx_strand_id
1 'polypeptide(L)'
;SSGVQAIPVIAEQAKHLFVFQRTANFSVPARNKPLESEYEQWWKSNYAEHRKQMLETITGCLAPGMKNSSAMSVTPEERLQEYEKQWQKGSLNFLGSFNDLVLNQEANDTATEFLRNKIREIVKNPVVAEKLLPHGFPLGAKRLCLDTNYFETFNRNNVTLIDLQQEPINEITPTGIRIGDKTY
;
A
#
# COMPACT_ATOMS: atom_id res chain seq x y z
N SER A 1 4.23 -0.25 -7.67
CA SER A 1 4.28 1.14 -7.18
C SER A 1 3.84 2.13 -8.25
N SER A 2 4.38 2.12 -9.47
CA SER A 2 3.99 3.11 -10.50
C SER A 2 2.51 3.14 -10.85
N GLY A 3 1.86 1.98 -11.04
CA GLY A 3 0.42 1.92 -11.29
C GLY A 3 -0.41 2.50 -10.12
N VAL A 4 -0.04 2.14 -8.88
CA VAL A 4 -0.66 2.66 -7.66
C VAL A 4 -0.59 4.20 -7.58
N GLN A 5 0.51 4.80 -8.04
CA GLN A 5 0.69 6.25 -8.07
C GLN A 5 -0.06 6.92 -9.23
N ALA A 6 -0.09 6.29 -10.41
CA ALA A 6 -0.66 6.87 -11.61
C ALA A 6 -2.20 6.79 -11.64
N ILE A 7 -2.78 5.68 -11.17
CA ILE A 7 -4.22 5.41 -11.25
C ILE A 7 -5.09 6.55 -10.68
N PRO A 8 -4.84 7.08 -9.46
CA PRO A 8 -5.64 8.18 -8.92
C PRO A 8 -5.61 9.42 -9.79
N VAL A 9 -4.42 9.85 -10.22
CA VAL A 9 -4.22 11.06 -11.03
C VAL A 9 -4.84 10.94 -12.42
N ILE A 10 -4.77 9.73 -13.03
CA ILE A 10 -5.40 9.46 -14.32
C ILE A 10 -6.93 9.42 -14.17
N ALA A 11 -7.46 8.80 -13.11
CA ALA A 11 -8.89 8.67 -12.87
C ALA A 11 -9.61 10.02 -12.68
N GLU A 12 -8.89 11.05 -12.21
CA GLU A 12 -9.40 12.41 -12.09
C GLU A 12 -9.63 13.08 -13.45
N GLN A 13 -8.89 12.69 -14.48
CA GLN A 13 -8.85 13.37 -15.78
C GLN A 13 -9.51 12.55 -16.90
N ALA A 14 -9.46 11.23 -16.82
CA ALA A 14 -9.96 10.35 -17.86
C ALA A 14 -11.50 10.33 -17.90
N LYS A 15 -12.07 10.29 -19.10
CA LYS A 15 -13.51 10.03 -19.30
C LYS A 15 -13.92 8.71 -18.64
N HIS A 16 -13.09 7.67 -18.82
CA HIS A 16 -13.20 6.38 -18.13
C HIS A 16 -11.80 5.77 -18.00
N LEU A 17 -11.52 5.09 -16.90
CA LEU A 17 -10.27 4.38 -16.64
C LEU A 17 -10.53 2.90 -16.42
N PHE A 18 -9.96 2.05 -17.28
CA PHE A 18 -9.92 0.61 -17.10
C PHE A 18 -8.57 0.20 -16.49
N VAL A 19 -8.62 -0.43 -15.32
CA VAL A 19 -7.44 -0.91 -14.60
C VAL A 19 -7.36 -2.43 -14.76
N PHE A 20 -6.41 -2.90 -15.56
CA PHE A 20 -6.16 -4.33 -15.76
C PHE A 20 -5.17 -4.83 -14.71
N GLN A 21 -5.68 -5.51 -13.69
CA GLN A 21 -4.88 -6.01 -12.57
C GLN A 21 -4.66 -7.51 -12.71
N ARG A 22 -3.39 -7.94 -12.80
CA ARG A 22 -3.04 -9.37 -12.71
C ARG A 22 -2.87 -9.85 -11.27
N THR A 23 -2.29 -9.04 -10.40
CA THR A 23 -2.06 -9.41 -8.99
C THR A 23 -2.18 -8.17 -8.13
N ALA A 24 -3.12 -8.18 -7.18
CA ALA A 24 -3.20 -7.14 -6.17
C ALA A 24 -1.91 -7.10 -5.33
N ASN A 25 -1.55 -5.92 -4.85
CA ASN A 25 -0.38 -5.73 -3.99
C ASN A 25 -0.73 -4.89 -2.77
N PHE A 26 0.01 -5.10 -1.68
CA PHE A 26 -0.17 -4.31 -0.48
C PHE A 26 0.22 -2.85 -0.73
N SER A 27 -0.60 -1.95 -0.22
CA SER A 27 -0.33 -0.52 -0.19
C SER A 27 -0.74 0.06 1.16
N VAL A 28 0.02 1.05 1.61
CA VAL A 28 -0.27 1.82 2.82
C VAL A 28 -0.25 3.31 2.47
N PRO A 29 -1.00 4.15 3.21
CA PRO A 29 -1.08 5.56 2.88
C PRO A 29 0.29 6.24 2.98
N ALA A 30 0.63 7.04 1.98
CA ALA A 30 1.83 7.87 1.97
C ALA A 30 1.74 8.99 3.01
N ARG A 31 0.52 9.48 3.29
CA ARG A 31 0.25 10.67 4.14
C ARG A 31 1.11 11.87 3.75
N ASN A 32 1.32 12.04 2.44
CA ASN A 32 2.11 13.12 1.91
C ASN A 32 1.45 14.47 2.26
N LYS A 33 2.24 15.39 2.79
CA LYS A 33 1.80 16.74 3.15
C LYS A 33 2.91 17.75 2.87
N PRO A 34 2.58 19.04 2.69
CA PRO A 34 3.60 20.10 2.66
C PRO A 34 4.52 20.02 3.88
N LEU A 35 5.81 20.27 3.66
CA LEU A 35 6.79 20.32 4.73
C LEU A 35 6.64 21.63 5.51
N GLU A 36 6.59 21.53 6.83
CA GLU A 36 6.59 22.68 7.74
C GLU A 36 8.00 23.30 7.75
N SER A 37 8.09 24.62 7.64
CA SER A 37 9.38 25.32 7.50
C SER A 37 10.34 25.06 8.66
N GLU A 38 9.84 24.93 9.88
CA GLU A 38 10.65 24.58 11.05
C GLU A 38 11.25 23.18 10.94
N TYR A 39 10.46 22.20 10.50
CA TYR A 39 10.94 20.83 10.27
C TYR A 39 11.99 20.78 9.16
N GLU A 40 11.79 21.54 8.08
CA GLU A 40 12.76 21.65 7.00
C GLU A 40 14.08 22.27 7.48
N GLN A 41 14.02 23.37 8.25
CA GLN A 41 15.20 24.02 8.82
C GLN A 41 15.95 23.11 9.79
N TRP A 42 15.24 22.38 10.64
CA TRP A 42 15.83 21.41 11.54
C TRP A 42 16.59 20.32 10.77
N TRP A 43 15.98 19.74 9.74
CA TRP A 43 16.60 18.70 8.91
C TRP A 43 17.87 19.21 8.21
N LYS A 44 17.79 20.42 7.62
CA LYS A 44 18.91 21.07 6.92
C LYS A 44 20.08 21.39 7.85
N SER A 45 19.80 21.82 9.08
CA SER A 45 20.81 22.18 10.07
C SER A 45 21.61 20.98 10.59
N ASN A 46 21.12 19.75 10.35
CA ASN A 46 21.69 18.51 10.91
C ASN A 46 22.10 17.49 9.82
N TYR A 47 22.23 17.90 8.56
CA TYR A 47 22.46 16.97 7.44
C TYR A 47 23.63 16.00 7.62
N ALA A 48 24.76 16.47 8.14
CA ALA A 48 25.95 15.63 8.32
C ALA A 48 25.69 14.50 9.34
N GLU A 49 25.07 14.85 10.47
CA GLU A 49 24.71 13.90 11.52
C GLU A 49 23.62 12.92 11.03
N HIS A 50 22.59 13.42 10.36
CA HIS A 50 21.57 12.57 9.76
C HIS A 50 22.16 11.56 8.77
N ARG A 51 23.11 11.99 7.94
CA ARG A 51 23.79 11.09 6.99
C ARG A 51 24.59 10.02 7.72
N LYS A 52 25.31 10.37 8.79
CA LYS A 52 26.04 9.41 9.61
C LYS A 52 25.09 8.36 10.19
N GLN A 53 23.98 8.80 10.79
CA GLN A 53 22.95 7.91 11.33
C GLN A 53 22.34 7.00 10.26
N MET A 54 22.07 7.51 9.05
CA MET A 54 21.52 6.69 7.95
C MET A 54 22.45 5.54 7.53
N LEU A 55 23.77 5.76 7.60
CA LEU A 55 24.75 4.71 7.27
C LEU A 55 24.77 3.58 8.30
N GLU A 56 24.25 3.82 9.51
CA GLU A 56 24.14 2.83 10.58
C GLU A 56 22.81 2.06 10.52
N THR A 57 21.85 2.44 9.65
CA THR A 57 20.56 1.76 9.54
C THR A 57 20.55 0.69 8.44
N ILE A 58 19.76 -0.36 8.64
CA ILE A 58 19.61 -1.48 7.68
C ILE A 58 18.99 -1.00 6.35
N THR A 59 18.20 0.07 6.38
CA THR A 59 17.44 0.56 5.22
C THR A 59 18.09 1.75 4.51
N GLY A 60 19.18 2.31 5.06
CA GLY A 60 19.79 3.54 4.55
C GLY A 60 18.92 4.79 4.71
N CYS A 61 17.87 4.71 5.55
CA CYS A 61 16.92 5.79 5.82
C CYS A 61 16.81 6.02 7.34
N LEU A 62 16.59 7.27 7.75
CA LEU A 62 16.15 7.58 9.12
C LEU A 62 14.66 7.32 9.23
N ALA A 63 14.29 6.04 9.24
CA ALA A 63 12.97 5.62 9.65
C ALA A 63 12.97 5.40 11.18
N PRO A 64 11.83 5.60 11.86
CA PRO A 64 11.67 5.05 13.20
C PRO A 64 12.05 3.58 13.19
N GLY A 65 12.80 3.12 14.19
CA GLY A 65 13.17 1.71 14.29
C GLY A 65 11.95 0.78 14.37
N MET A 66 12.20 -0.52 14.24
CA MET A 66 11.16 -1.53 14.50
C MET A 66 10.85 -1.55 15.99
N LYS A 67 9.58 -1.75 16.34
CA LYS A 67 9.19 -2.00 17.73
C LYS A 67 9.90 -3.25 18.23
N ASN A 68 10.56 -3.15 19.39
CA ASN A 68 11.32 -4.26 19.96
C ASN A 68 10.43 -5.24 20.74
N SER A 69 9.39 -5.74 20.07
CA SER A 69 8.48 -6.77 20.58
C SER A 69 7.89 -7.55 19.41
N SER A 70 7.51 -8.80 19.67
CA SER A 70 6.79 -9.65 18.70
C SER A 70 5.33 -9.21 18.61
N ALA A 71 4.72 -9.36 17.42
CA ALA A 71 3.27 -9.17 17.26
C ALA A 71 2.45 -10.20 18.06
N MET A 72 3.05 -11.32 18.43
CA MET A 72 2.42 -12.41 19.16
C MET A 72 2.64 -12.31 20.68
N SER A 73 3.52 -11.41 21.14
CA SER A 73 3.77 -11.19 22.57
C SER A 73 2.86 -10.13 23.20
N VAL A 74 1.93 -9.56 22.45
CA VAL A 74 0.99 -8.50 22.88
C VAL A 74 -0.45 -8.97 22.71
N THR A 75 -1.40 -8.30 23.35
CA THR A 75 -2.82 -8.65 23.16
C THR A 75 -3.30 -8.29 21.74
N PRO A 76 -4.37 -8.92 21.24
CA PRO A 76 -4.98 -8.53 19.97
C PRO A 76 -5.36 -7.04 19.90
N GLU A 77 -5.83 -6.45 21.00
CA GLU A 77 -6.21 -5.05 21.10
C GLU A 77 -4.99 -4.12 21.00
N GLU A 78 -3.92 -4.42 21.73
CA GLU A 78 -2.65 -3.67 21.68
C GLU A 78 -2.05 -3.73 20.28
N ARG A 79 -2.12 -4.91 19.65
CA ARG A 79 -1.67 -5.11 18.27
C ARG A 79 -2.47 -4.28 17.28
N LEU A 80 -3.80 -4.27 17.41
CA LEU A 80 -4.67 -3.45 16.58
C LEU A 80 -4.38 -1.95 16.74
N GLN A 81 -4.17 -1.50 17.98
CA GLN A 81 -3.82 -0.10 18.26
C GLN A 81 -2.48 0.30 17.62
N GLU A 82 -1.47 -0.57 17.67
CA GLU A 82 -0.19 -0.31 17.00
C GLU A 82 -0.36 -0.26 15.47
N TYR A 83 -1.10 -1.20 14.88
CA TYR A 83 -1.37 -1.18 13.44
C TYR A 83 -2.13 0.07 13.01
N GLU A 84 -3.15 0.48 13.76
CA GLU A 84 -3.89 1.71 13.49
C GLU A 84 -2.98 2.94 13.59
N LYS A 85 -2.14 3.02 14.63
CA LYS A 85 -1.17 4.10 14.78
C LYS A 85 -0.22 4.19 13.58
N GLN A 86 0.32 3.07 13.11
CA GLN A 86 1.23 3.06 11.95
C GLN A 86 0.47 3.35 10.64
N TRP A 87 -0.76 2.87 10.50
CA TRP A 87 -1.64 3.19 9.37
C TRP A 87 -1.95 4.70 9.29
N GLN A 88 -2.26 5.34 10.42
CA GLN A 88 -2.52 6.78 10.49
C GLN A 88 -1.26 7.60 10.20
N LYS A 89 -0.11 7.17 10.72
CA LYS A 89 1.19 7.79 10.42
C LYS A 89 1.56 7.68 8.94
N GLY A 90 1.18 6.57 8.30
CA GLY A 90 1.64 6.23 6.96
C GLY A 90 3.13 5.87 6.94
N SER A 91 3.71 5.82 5.73
CA SER A 91 5.09 5.38 5.45
C SER A 91 5.28 3.87 5.38
N LEU A 92 6.39 3.47 4.75
CA LEU A 92 6.83 2.08 4.64
C LEU A 92 7.18 1.47 6.00
N ASN A 93 7.28 2.29 7.05
CA ASN A 93 7.54 1.86 8.41
C ASN A 93 6.41 1.05 9.05
N PHE A 94 5.27 0.87 8.37
CA PHE A 94 4.24 -0.08 8.81
C PHE A 94 4.81 -1.48 9.08
N LEU A 95 5.78 -1.93 8.27
CA LEU A 95 6.48 -3.22 8.51
C LEU A 95 7.29 -3.24 9.81
N GLY A 96 7.62 -2.08 10.38
CA GLY A 96 8.28 -1.94 11.67
C GLY A 96 7.33 -1.86 12.87
N SER A 97 6.02 -2.12 12.68
CA SER A 97 5.06 -2.19 13.79
C SER A 97 5.48 -3.21 14.86
N PHE A 98 6.13 -4.30 14.44
CA PHE A 98 6.73 -5.33 15.29
C PHE A 98 8.02 -5.84 14.61
N ASN A 99 8.93 -6.42 15.38
CA ASN A 99 10.24 -6.86 14.85
C ASN A 99 10.21 -8.20 14.09
N ASP A 100 9.06 -8.88 14.09
CA ASP A 100 8.89 -10.23 13.55
C ASP A 100 7.90 -10.32 12.38
N LEU A 101 7.31 -9.21 11.92
CA LEU A 101 6.32 -9.22 10.83
C LEU A 101 6.86 -9.81 9.52
N VAL A 102 8.15 -9.69 9.25
CA VAL A 102 8.77 -10.25 8.03
C VAL A 102 9.56 -11.54 8.28
N LEU A 103 9.50 -12.06 9.51
CA LEU A 103 10.27 -13.24 9.95
C LEU A 103 9.37 -14.39 10.43
N ASN A 104 8.16 -14.08 10.91
CA ASN A 104 7.22 -15.05 11.45
C ASN A 104 5.88 -14.97 10.70
N GLN A 105 5.39 -16.11 10.21
CA GLN A 105 4.17 -16.17 9.40
C GLN A 105 2.92 -15.80 10.21
N GLU A 106 2.80 -16.27 11.44
CA GLU A 106 1.65 -15.99 12.30
C GLU A 106 1.56 -14.48 12.61
N ALA A 107 2.68 -13.86 12.94
CA ALA A 107 2.79 -12.41 13.09
C ALA A 107 2.41 -11.68 11.79
N ASN A 108 2.92 -12.13 10.64
CA ASN A 108 2.62 -11.57 9.32
C ASN A 108 1.13 -11.62 8.98
N ASP A 109 0.47 -12.73 9.28
CA ASP A 109 -0.94 -12.96 8.99
C ASP A 109 -1.82 -11.93 9.71
N THR A 110 -1.47 -11.56 10.95
CA THR A 110 -2.21 -10.53 11.69
C THR A 110 -2.14 -9.15 11.03
N ALA A 111 -0.96 -8.75 10.54
CA ALA A 111 -0.78 -7.48 9.84
C ALA A 111 -1.41 -7.51 8.44
N THR A 112 -1.31 -8.64 7.75
CA THR A 112 -1.94 -8.89 6.45
C THR A 112 -3.45 -8.74 6.55
N GLU A 113 -4.09 -9.35 7.55
CA GLU A 113 -5.54 -9.26 7.72
C GLU A 113 -6.00 -7.84 8.10
N PHE A 114 -5.22 -7.14 8.94
CA PHE A 114 -5.46 -5.73 9.20
C PHE A 114 -5.49 -4.90 7.91
N LEU A 115 -4.49 -5.05 7.03
CA LEU A 115 -4.44 -4.32 5.77
C LEU A 115 -5.59 -4.70 4.82
N ARG A 116 -5.97 -5.98 4.76
CA ARG A 116 -7.14 -6.43 3.97
C ARG A 116 -8.43 -5.79 4.48
N ASN A 117 -8.60 -5.70 5.79
CA ASN A 117 -9.77 -5.04 6.38
C ASN A 117 -9.79 -3.54 6.07
N LYS A 118 -8.64 -2.85 6.06
CA LYS A 118 -8.58 -1.46 5.57
C LYS A 118 -9.05 -1.31 4.12
N ILE A 119 -8.69 -2.24 3.23
CA ILE A 119 -9.18 -2.22 1.85
C ILE A 119 -10.70 -2.39 1.81
N ARG A 120 -11.26 -3.34 2.58
CA ARG A 120 -12.72 -3.55 2.68
C ARG A 120 -13.46 -2.35 3.27
N GLU A 121 -12.87 -1.65 4.22
CA GLU A 121 -13.42 -0.41 4.80
C GLU A 121 -13.45 0.73 3.77
N ILE A 122 -12.41 0.86 2.95
CA ILE A 122 -12.26 1.97 1.99
C ILE A 122 -13.09 1.75 0.72
N VAL A 123 -13.07 0.53 0.18
CA VAL A 123 -13.71 0.20 -1.11
C VAL A 123 -15.15 -0.23 -0.89
N LYS A 124 -16.09 0.62 -1.30
CA LYS A 124 -17.53 0.48 -1.01
C LYS A 124 -18.19 -0.69 -1.73
N ASN A 125 -17.70 -1.06 -2.91
CA ASN A 125 -18.21 -2.22 -3.64
C ASN A 125 -17.47 -3.48 -3.15
N PRO A 126 -18.16 -4.43 -2.48
CA PRO A 126 -17.50 -5.60 -1.89
C PRO A 126 -16.84 -6.49 -2.95
N VAL A 127 -17.40 -6.58 -4.16
CA VAL A 127 -16.80 -7.39 -5.24
C VAL A 127 -15.49 -6.77 -5.72
N VAL A 128 -15.41 -5.44 -5.77
CA VAL A 128 -14.18 -4.73 -6.15
C VAL A 128 -13.16 -4.78 -5.00
N ALA A 129 -13.61 -4.67 -3.75
CA ALA A 129 -12.76 -4.79 -2.57
C ALA A 129 -12.04 -6.14 -2.55
N GLU A 130 -12.77 -7.25 -2.72
CA GLU A 130 -12.20 -8.60 -2.75
C GLU A 130 -11.16 -8.77 -3.88
N LYS A 131 -11.41 -8.21 -5.07
CA LYS A 131 -10.43 -8.21 -6.17
C LYS A 131 -9.16 -7.41 -5.87
N LEU A 132 -9.21 -6.44 -4.96
CA LEU A 132 -8.06 -5.61 -4.56
C LEU A 132 -7.26 -6.21 -3.40
N LEU A 133 -7.72 -7.31 -2.80
CA LEU A 133 -7.01 -7.95 -1.70
C LEU A 133 -5.77 -8.69 -2.20
N PRO A 134 -4.58 -8.44 -1.62
CA PRO A 134 -3.38 -9.19 -1.97
C PRO A 134 -3.45 -10.62 -1.43
N HIS A 135 -3.24 -11.59 -2.31
CA HIS A 135 -3.20 -13.02 -1.99
C HIS A 135 -1.96 -13.69 -2.61
N GLY A 136 -1.61 -14.87 -2.06
CA GLY A 136 -0.55 -15.73 -2.60
C GLY A 136 0.88 -15.34 -2.21
N PHE A 137 1.08 -14.32 -1.37
CA PHE A 137 2.39 -13.97 -0.80
C PHE A 137 2.21 -13.22 0.53
N PRO A 138 3.15 -13.37 1.49
CA PRO A 138 3.08 -12.67 2.76
C PRO A 138 3.41 -11.18 2.60
N LEU A 139 2.91 -10.37 3.52
CA LEU A 139 3.25 -8.95 3.59
C LEU A 139 4.77 -8.78 3.72
N GLY A 140 5.38 -7.88 2.95
CA GLY A 140 6.82 -7.65 2.97
C GLY A 140 7.66 -8.56 2.05
N ALA A 141 7.09 -9.64 1.47
CA ALA A 141 7.78 -10.43 0.44
C ALA A 141 7.98 -9.67 -0.88
N LYS A 142 7.15 -8.65 -1.11
CA LYS A 142 7.33 -7.62 -2.15
C LYS A 142 7.47 -6.27 -1.47
N ARG A 143 8.13 -5.32 -2.13
CA ARG A 143 8.18 -3.94 -1.66
C ARG A 143 6.76 -3.38 -1.52
N LEU A 144 6.43 -2.95 -0.31
CA LEU A 144 5.17 -2.28 0.01
C LEU A 144 5.03 -1.00 -0.83
N CYS A 145 3.84 -0.75 -1.36
CA CYS A 145 3.56 0.48 -2.08
C CYS A 145 3.12 1.58 -1.10
N LEU A 146 3.44 2.82 -1.44
CA LEU A 146 2.84 4.00 -0.83
C LEU A 146 1.82 4.57 -1.80
N ASP A 147 0.64 4.89 -1.30
CA ASP A 147 -0.43 5.46 -2.11
C ASP A 147 -1.01 6.77 -1.56
N THR A 148 -1.70 7.46 -2.44
CA THR A 148 -2.57 8.58 -2.11
C THR A 148 -3.87 8.36 -2.86
N ASN A 149 -4.94 8.02 -2.13
CA ASN A 149 -6.28 7.75 -2.64
C ASN A 149 -6.38 6.54 -3.61
N TYR A 150 -5.46 5.56 -3.55
CA TYR A 150 -5.47 4.44 -4.49
C TYR A 150 -6.73 3.58 -4.36
N PHE A 151 -7.06 3.16 -3.14
CA PHE A 151 -8.24 2.33 -2.92
C PHE A 151 -9.53 3.12 -3.12
N GLU A 152 -9.57 4.38 -2.68
CA GLU A 152 -10.68 5.32 -2.87
C GLU A 152 -11.00 5.55 -4.35
N THR A 153 -9.99 5.48 -5.23
CA THR A 153 -10.16 5.65 -6.67
C THR A 153 -11.14 4.63 -7.27
N PHE A 154 -11.20 3.43 -6.71
CA PHE A 154 -12.11 2.38 -7.19
C PHE A 154 -13.58 2.58 -6.77
N ASN A 155 -13.87 3.61 -5.95
CA ASN A 155 -15.24 4.04 -5.67
C ASN A 155 -15.79 5.03 -6.70
N ARG A 156 -14.98 5.47 -7.66
CA ARG A 156 -15.42 6.41 -8.70
C ARG A 156 -16.22 5.68 -9.78
N ASN A 157 -17.28 6.32 -10.27
CA ASN A 157 -18.13 5.75 -11.32
C ASN A 157 -17.41 5.59 -12.67
N ASN A 158 -16.33 6.33 -12.89
CA ASN A 158 -15.53 6.30 -14.13
C ASN A 158 -14.32 5.35 -14.05
N VAL A 159 -14.26 4.47 -13.05
CA VAL A 159 -13.16 3.51 -12.88
C VAL A 159 -13.71 2.09 -12.90
N THR A 160 -13.07 1.21 -13.65
CA THR A 160 -13.41 -0.21 -13.70
C THR A 160 -12.16 -1.04 -13.48
N LEU A 161 -12.23 -1.96 -12.50
CA LEU A 161 -11.18 -2.92 -12.23
C LEU A 161 -11.46 -4.23 -12.98
N ILE A 162 -10.51 -4.67 -13.78
CA ILE A 162 -10.53 -5.94 -14.49
C ILE A 162 -9.50 -6.87 -13.84
N ASP A 163 -9.97 -8.03 -13.38
CA ASP A 163 -9.11 -9.07 -12.80
C ASP A 163 -8.64 -10.03 -13.89
N LEU A 164 -7.38 -9.88 -14.29
CA LEU A 164 -6.78 -10.66 -15.37
C LEU A 164 -6.52 -12.14 -15.00
N GLN A 165 -6.64 -12.53 -13.72
CA GLN A 165 -6.58 -13.95 -13.37
C GLN A 165 -7.88 -14.68 -13.74
N GLN A 166 -9.00 -13.97 -13.69
CA GLN A 166 -10.31 -14.49 -14.08
C GLN A 166 -10.58 -14.24 -15.57
N GLU A 167 -10.16 -13.09 -16.08
CA GLU A 167 -10.45 -12.62 -17.43
C GLU A 167 -9.16 -12.25 -18.16
N PRO A 168 -8.40 -13.22 -18.70
CA PRO A 168 -7.12 -12.97 -19.37
C PRO A 168 -7.32 -12.20 -20.69
N ILE A 169 -6.32 -11.38 -21.03
CA ILE A 169 -6.31 -10.63 -22.30
C ILE A 169 -6.19 -11.61 -23.48
N ASN A 170 -7.07 -11.48 -24.47
CA ASN A 170 -6.99 -12.25 -25.72
C ASN A 170 -6.04 -11.60 -26.71
N GLU A 171 -6.24 -10.31 -26.99
CA GLU A 171 -5.40 -9.55 -27.91
C GLU A 171 -5.52 -8.04 -27.67
N ILE A 172 -4.58 -7.30 -28.24
CA ILE A 172 -4.66 -5.85 -28.38
C ILE A 172 -5.15 -5.56 -29.80
N THR A 173 -6.22 -4.78 -29.93
CA THR A 173 -6.81 -4.39 -31.22
C THR A 173 -6.49 -2.93 -31.52
N PRO A 174 -6.72 -2.45 -32.75
CA PRO A 174 -6.55 -1.03 -33.07
C PRO A 174 -7.42 -0.08 -32.23
N THR A 175 -8.49 -0.59 -31.61
CA THR A 175 -9.47 0.21 -30.86
C THR A 175 -9.46 -0.04 -29.35
N GLY A 176 -8.67 -0.99 -28.84
CA GLY A 176 -8.66 -1.30 -27.41
C GLY A 176 -8.08 -2.66 -27.03
N ILE A 177 -8.44 -3.13 -25.85
CA ILE A 177 -8.00 -4.43 -25.30
C ILE A 177 -9.19 -5.39 -25.32
N ARG A 178 -9.04 -6.54 -25.99
CA ARG A 178 -10.10 -7.56 -26.10
C ARG A 178 -9.98 -8.62 -25.01
N ILE A 179 -11.11 -8.87 -24.34
CA ILE A 179 -11.29 -9.88 -23.30
C ILE A 179 -12.66 -10.54 -23.53
N GLY A 180 -12.65 -11.82 -23.91
CA GLY A 180 -13.82 -12.52 -24.43
C GLY A 180 -14.46 -11.76 -25.59
N ASP A 181 -15.76 -11.49 -25.46
CA ASP A 181 -16.55 -10.73 -26.44
C ASP A 181 -16.56 -9.21 -26.16
N LYS A 182 -15.85 -8.75 -25.13
CA LYS A 182 -15.78 -7.33 -24.75
C LYS A 182 -14.49 -6.69 -25.25
N THR A 183 -14.60 -5.46 -25.73
CA THR A 183 -13.45 -4.58 -26.00
C THR A 183 -13.53 -3.38 -25.07
N TYR A 184 -12.42 -3.11 -24.39
CA TYR A 184 -12.25 -2.01 -23.45
C TYR A 184 -11.37 -0.92 -24.04
#